data_AF-A0A5P8K5S4-F1
#
_entry.id   AF-A0A5P8K5S4-F1
#
_cell.length_a   1.000
_cell.length_b   1.000
_cell.length_c   1.000
_cell.angle_alpha   90.00
_cell.angle_beta   90.00
_cell.angle_gamma   90.00
#
_symmetry.space_group_name_H-M   'P 1'
#
loop_
_entity.id
_entity.type
_entity.pdbx_description
1 polymer ?
#
loop_
_entity_poly.entity_id
_entity_poly.type
_entity_poly.pdbx_seq_one_letter_code
_entity_poly.pdbx_strand_id
1 'polypeptide(L)'
;MNRPFEAVVFRPLPRPLKPFPQETEASFLDRLATANAMPVQRLQRPSHWLESRLDPVGRLSVLSGQPRTSIQYAIPRWERQAWNIPQGAFAVTPRWACRRCVARRTGSPGQGVMAWMSKLHDQVCIPHRLWIGRAVEAPAYQFDLADLPEIVAAQKRHYRLLRRYGPDMVNVCYEQTSRFWTTLLQHGYRISDLTRRLARLQPRPARSVRPWDPKRYAAIYPEIVKAMVFYAAPRWRGLALSGADEDFRAFHAEFVRRLPNESSLRTTAKPWFIHQLRMIAHTIEEVAPSAIE
;
A
#
# COMPACT_ATOMS: atom_id res chain seq x y z
N MET A 1 48.06 33.96 10.25
CA MET A 1 47.52 32.65 9.84
C MET A 1 46.34 32.88 8.92
N ASN A 2 46.53 32.75 7.61
CA ASN A 2 45.44 32.82 6.63
C ASN A 2 44.59 31.56 6.77
N ARG A 3 43.33 31.70 7.20
CA ARG A 3 42.38 30.59 7.03
C ARG A 3 42.18 30.40 5.53
N PRO A 4 42.34 29.18 4.99
CA PRO A 4 42.04 28.93 3.58
C PRO A 4 40.59 29.33 3.30
N PHE A 5 40.35 30.01 2.18
CA PHE A 5 39.01 30.33 1.71
C PHE A 5 38.21 29.04 1.56
N GLU A 6 37.17 28.88 2.37
CA GLU A 6 36.26 27.75 2.26
C GLU A 6 35.05 28.19 1.45
N ALA A 7 35.01 27.76 0.18
CA ALA A 7 33.91 28.09 -0.71
C ALA A 7 32.60 27.51 -0.14
N VAL A 8 31.64 28.39 0.18
CA VAL A 8 30.30 27.97 0.60
C VAL A 8 29.54 27.49 -0.64
N VAL A 9 29.58 26.17 -0.87
CA VAL A 9 28.92 25.55 -2.04
C VAL A 9 27.40 25.46 -1.86
N PHE A 10 26.91 25.44 -0.61
CA PHE A 10 25.49 25.32 -0.28
C PHE A 10 25.04 26.44 0.65
N ARG A 11 23.96 27.11 0.25
CA ARG A 11 23.17 28.00 1.12
C ARG A 11 21.72 27.52 1.12
N PRO A 12 20.93 27.84 2.16
CA PRO A 12 19.50 27.60 2.12
C PRO A 12 18.86 28.22 0.89
N LEU A 13 17.96 27.47 0.26
CA LEU A 13 17.22 27.98 -0.89
C LEU A 13 16.15 28.99 -0.43
N PRO A 14 15.77 29.95 -1.29
CA PRO A 14 14.80 31.00 -0.92
C PRO A 14 13.44 30.47 -0.46
N ARG A 15 12.99 29.33 -1.01
CA ARG A 15 11.72 28.68 -0.66
C ARG A 15 11.99 27.33 0.01
N PRO A 16 12.09 27.30 1.34
CA PRO A 16 12.26 26.05 2.09
C PRO A 16 10.98 25.21 2.02
N LEU A 17 11.14 23.88 2.10
CA LEU A 17 10.01 22.96 2.17
C LEU A 17 10.15 22.02 3.37
N LYS A 18 9.02 21.74 4.01
CA LYS A 18 8.95 20.69 5.03
C LYS A 18 8.91 19.32 4.34
N PRO A 19 9.72 18.35 4.80
CA PRO A 19 9.66 16.99 4.28
C PRO A 19 8.36 16.32 4.73
N PHE A 20 7.83 15.46 3.89
CA PHE A 20 6.69 14.62 4.24
C PHE A 20 7.18 13.31 4.89
N PRO A 21 6.48 12.73 5.89
CA PRO A 21 6.95 11.49 6.51
C PRO A 21 7.05 10.35 5.50
N GLN A 22 8.15 9.60 5.56
CA GLN A 22 8.46 8.51 4.63
C GLN A 22 8.54 8.98 3.16
N GLU A 23 8.82 10.24 2.89
CA GLU A 23 8.98 10.75 1.53
C GLU A 23 10.24 10.16 0.86
N THR A 24 10.18 9.90 -0.44
CA THR A 24 11.37 9.48 -1.17
C THR A 24 12.35 10.65 -1.37
N GLU A 25 13.66 10.36 -1.43
CA GLU A 25 14.65 11.41 -1.66
C GLU A 25 14.41 12.10 -3.01
N ALA A 26 14.05 11.32 -4.05
CA ALA A 26 13.67 11.85 -5.36
C ALA A 26 12.44 12.79 -5.30
N SER A 27 11.37 12.42 -4.60
CA SER A 27 10.17 13.26 -4.42
C SER A 27 10.51 14.57 -3.74
N PHE A 28 11.26 14.52 -2.63
CA PHE A 28 11.61 15.72 -1.88
C PHE A 28 12.48 16.68 -2.70
N LEU A 29 13.46 16.15 -3.42
CA LEU A 29 14.34 16.93 -4.30
C LEU A 29 13.57 17.58 -5.45
N ASP A 30 12.68 16.83 -6.13
CA ASP A 30 11.87 17.36 -7.23
C ASP A 30 10.93 18.48 -6.75
N ARG A 31 10.31 18.28 -5.58
CA ARG A 31 9.48 19.30 -4.94
C ARG A 31 10.27 20.55 -4.56
N LEU A 32 11.45 20.38 -3.97
CA LEU A 32 12.32 21.49 -3.58
C LEU A 32 12.82 22.28 -4.80
N ALA A 33 13.17 21.57 -5.86
CA ALA A 33 13.59 22.13 -7.14
C ALA A 33 12.45 22.94 -7.78
N THR A 34 11.25 22.35 -7.85
CA THR A 34 10.03 22.99 -8.37
C THR A 34 9.68 24.25 -7.57
N ALA A 35 9.70 24.19 -6.24
CA ALA A 35 9.39 25.34 -5.40
C ALA A 35 10.34 26.51 -5.64
N ASN A 36 11.62 26.22 -5.93
CA ASN A 36 12.67 27.21 -6.19
C ASN A 36 12.93 27.47 -7.68
N ALA A 37 12.03 27.01 -8.56
CA ALA A 37 12.11 27.20 -10.02
C ALA A 37 13.48 26.84 -10.61
N MET A 38 14.06 25.71 -10.20
CA MET A 38 15.38 25.27 -10.63
C MET A 38 15.40 23.78 -11.01
N PRO A 39 16.34 23.33 -11.86
CA PRO A 39 16.48 21.91 -12.18
C PRO A 39 16.98 21.10 -10.97
N VAL A 40 16.46 19.89 -10.79
CA VAL A 40 16.86 18.99 -9.69
C VAL A 40 18.36 18.65 -9.70
N GLN A 41 18.97 18.59 -10.88
CA GLN A 41 20.40 18.30 -11.06
C GLN A 41 21.28 19.38 -10.40
N ARG A 42 20.83 20.64 -10.40
CA ARG A 42 21.53 21.75 -9.72
C ARG A 42 21.50 21.64 -8.21
N LEU A 43 20.50 20.95 -7.63
CA LEU A 43 20.49 20.63 -6.19
C LEU A 43 21.47 19.52 -5.84
N GLN A 44 21.57 18.52 -6.71
CA GLN A 44 22.44 17.36 -6.49
C GLN A 44 23.92 17.68 -6.74
N ARG A 45 24.20 18.56 -7.70
CA ARG A 45 25.54 19.02 -8.10
C ARG A 45 25.52 20.54 -8.32
N PRO A 46 25.59 21.35 -7.25
CA PRO A 46 25.53 22.81 -7.37
C PRO A 46 26.77 23.42 -8.05
N SER A 47 27.92 22.73 -7.98
CA SER A 47 29.15 23.12 -8.68
C SER A 47 29.73 21.93 -9.45
N HIS A 48 30.30 22.21 -10.62
CA HIS A 48 31.07 21.24 -11.41
C HIS A 48 32.54 21.16 -10.97
N TRP A 49 33.03 22.20 -10.28
CA TRP A 49 34.45 22.39 -9.95
C TRP A 49 34.75 22.20 -8.47
N LEU A 50 33.72 22.28 -7.62
CA LEU A 50 33.86 22.18 -6.18
C LEU A 50 33.01 21.02 -5.66
N GLU A 51 33.67 20.05 -5.06
CA GLU A 51 32.98 18.96 -4.38
C GLU A 51 32.48 19.40 -3.01
N SER A 52 31.27 18.95 -2.68
CA SER A 52 30.67 19.14 -1.36
C SER A 52 31.35 18.23 -0.34
N ARG A 53 31.84 18.79 0.77
CA ARG A 53 32.21 18.00 1.95
C ARG A 53 30.99 17.49 2.75
N LEU A 54 29.81 18.09 2.53
CA LEU A 54 28.59 17.65 3.20
C LEU A 54 28.12 16.31 2.63
N ASP A 55 27.81 15.37 3.52
CA ASP A 55 27.08 14.17 3.16
C ASP A 55 25.67 14.52 2.58
N PRO A 56 24.99 13.58 1.90
CA PRO A 56 23.69 13.87 1.29
C PRO A 56 22.62 14.42 2.24
N VAL A 57 22.59 13.99 3.51
CA VAL A 57 21.61 14.48 4.49
C VAL A 57 21.94 15.91 4.91
N GLY A 58 23.23 16.21 5.13
CA GLY A 58 23.73 17.55 5.40
C GLY A 58 23.41 18.51 4.25
N ARG A 59 23.59 18.07 3.00
CA ARG A 59 23.20 18.87 1.82
C ARG A 59 21.71 19.18 1.80
N LEU A 60 20.85 18.17 1.98
CA LEU A 60 19.40 18.37 2.02
C LEU A 60 18.98 19.28 3.18
N SER A 61 19.59 19.12 4.35
CA SER A 61 19.35 19.95 5.52
C SER A 61 19.66 21.43 5.22
N VAL A 62 20.83 21.72 4.65
CA VAL A 62 21.20 23.08 4.26
C VAL A 62 20.27 23.62 3.17
N LEU A 63 20.09 22.90 2.06
CA LEU A 63 19.28 23.37 0.92
C LEU A 63 17.82 23.64 1.29
N SER A 64 17.21 22.78 2.09
CA SER A 64 15.81 22.91 2.50
C SER A 64 15.60 23.80 3.72
N GLY A 65 16.68 24.23 4.39
CA GLY A 65 16.61 24.93 5.68
C GLY A 65 16.00 24.10 6.81
N GLN A 66 15.95 22.77 6.68
CA GLN A 66 15.36 21.87 7.67
C GLN A 66 16.43 21.26 8.58
N PRO A 67 16.12 21.00 9.86
CA PRO A 67 17.03 20.29 10.75
C PRO A 67 17.42 18.92 10.17
N ARG A 68 18.69 18.53 10.33
CA ARG A 68 19.20 17.23 9.88
C ARG A 68 18.36 16.06 10.40
N THR A 69 17.94 16.12 11.66
CA THR A 69 17.06 15.11 12.29
C THR A 69 15.70 14.99 11.60
N SER A 70 15.12 16.11 11.17
CA SER A 70 13.86 16.12 10.42
C SER A 70 14.02 15.44 9.06
N ILE A 71 15.14 15.67 8.37
CA ILE A 71 15.44 15.01 7.09
C ILE A 71 15.63 13.51 7.30
N GLN A 72 16.40 13.10 8.30
CA GLN A 72 16.65 11.68 8.59
C GLN A 72 15.38 10.90 8.92
N TYR A 73 14.48 11.52 9.70
CA TYR A 73 13.22 10.88 10.08
C TYR A 73 12.22 10.81 8.92
N ALA A 74 12.11 11.89 8.15
CA ALA A 74 11.07 12.00 7.12
C ALA A 74 11.48 11.37 5.78
N ILE A 75 12.78 11.32 5.47
CA ILE A 75 13.29 10.89 4.16
C ILE A 75 14.21 9.68 4.36
N PRO A 76 13.65 8.47 4.45
CA PRO A 76 14.48 7.26 4.50
C PRO A 76 15.16 7.06 3.14
N ARG A 77 16.47 6.78 3.16
CA ARG A 77 17.30 6.66 1.96
C ARG A 77 17.35 5.25 1.35
N TRP A 78 16.20 4.58 1.25
CA TRP A 78 16.14 3.18 0.78
C TRP A 78 16.57 3.00 -0.68
N GLU A 79 16.41 4.01 -1.53
CA GLU A 79 16.81 4.01 -2.96
C GLU A 79 18.31 3.75 -3.20
N ARG A 80 19.19 4.15 -2.27
CA ARG A 80 20.65 4.06 -2.47
C ARG A 80 21.27 2.79 -1.93
N GLN A 81 20.47 1.93 -1.33
CA GLN A 81 20.88 0.67 -0.75
C GLN A 81 19.84 -0.34 -1.21
N ALA A 82 20.05 -0.98 -2.36
CA ALA A 82 19.15 -2.01 -2.90
C ALA A 82 18.81 -3.10 -1.87
N TRP A 83 19.68 -3.28 -0.87
CA TRP A 83 19.57 -4.19 0.27
C TRP A 83 18.83 -3.62 1.50
N ASN A 84 18.57 -2.30 1.57
CA ASN A 84 17.89 -1.63 2.70
C ASN A 84 16.48 -1.14 2.36
N ILE A 85 15.92 -1.50 1.21
CA ILE A 85 14.47 -1.61 1.11
C ILE A 85 14.10 -2.70 2.12
N PRO A 86 13.24 -2.45 3.13
CA PRO A 86 12.69 -3.50 3.97
C PRO A 86 12.24 -4.67 3.10
N GLN A 87 13.07 -5.72 3.02
CA GLN A 87 12.69 -6.96 2.34
C GLN A 87 11.87 -7.79 3.33
N GLY A 88 10.95 -8.58 2.80
CA GLY A 88 10.03 -9.36 3.61
C GLY A 88 8.83 -8.56 4.10
N ALA A 89 8.54 -8.70 5.39
CA ALA A 89 7.23 -8.51 5.97
C ALA A 89 6.58 -7.10 5.75
N PHE A 90 7.39 -6.06 5.58
CA PHE A 90 6.91 -4.69 5.32
C PHE A 90 7.39 -4.15 3.98
N ALA A 91 7.56 -4.99 2.95
CA ALA A 91 7.98 -4.58 1.62
C ALA A 91 7.27 -3.29 1.16
N VAL A 92 8.10 -2.25 1.07
CA VAL A 92 7.71 -0.87 0.81
C VAL A 92 8.08 -0.50 -0.61
N THR A 93 7.21 0.28 -1.23
CA THR A 93 7.39 0.75 -2.59
C THR A 93 6.98 2.21 -2.67
N PRO A 94 7.62 3.03 -3.52
CA PRO A 94 7.22 4.42 -3.70
C PRO A 94 5.79 4.48 -4.24
N ARG A 95 4.90 5.19 -3.53
CA ARG A 95 3.50 5.36 -3.90
C ARG A 95 3.05 6.78 -3.61
N TRP A 96 2.04 7.24 -4.33
CA TRP A 96 1.45 8.56 -4.08
C TRP A 96 0.81 8.61 -2.69
N ALA A 97 1.34 9.48 -1.83
CA ALA A 97 0.75 9.77 -0.53
C ALA A 97 -0.66 10.33 -0.69
N CYS A 98 -1.48 10.20 0.35
CA CYS A 98 -2.82 10.76 0.37
C CYS A 98 -2.79 12.27 0.09
N ARG A 99 -3.47 12.71 -0.98
CA ARG A 99 -3.51 14.11 -1.43
C ARG A 99 -3.99 15.09 -0.34
N ARG A 100 -4.92 14.64 0.52
CA ARG A 100 -5.41 15.45 1.66
C ARG A 100 -4.39 15.51 2.80
N CYS A 101 -3.64 14.43 3.06
CA CYS A 101 -2.52 14.46 4.01
C CYS A 101 -1.44 15.42 3.53
N VAL A 102 -1.12 15.38 2.23
CA VAL A 102 -0.12 16.26 1.63
C VAL A 102 -0.58 17.70 1.75
N ALA A 103 -1.77 18.04 1.26
CA ALA A 103 -2.34 19.38 1.38
C ALA A 103 -2.26 19.93 2.81
N ARG A 104 -2.65 19.12 3.81
CA ARG A 104 -2.60 19.50 5.22
C ARG A 104 -1.19 19.71 5.77
N ARG A 105 -0.21 18.90 5.35
CA ARG A 105 1.16 18.93 5.92
C ARG A 105 2.09 19.89 5.18
N THR A 106 1.91 20.06 3.89
CA THR A 106 2.79 20.85 3.02
C THR A 106 2.19 22.21 2.66
N GLY A 107 0.88 22.39 2.83
CA GLY A 107 0.16 23.60 2.42
C GLY A 107 -0.14 23.70 0.92
N SER A 108 0.22 22.68 0.12
CA SER A 108 0.13 22.71 -1.35
C SER A 108 -0.82 21.63 -1.88
N PRO A 109 -2.12 21.93 -2.10
CA PRO A 109 -3.14 20.94 -2.44
C PRO A 109 -3.00 20.27 -3.83
N GLY A 110 -2.14 20.80 -4.71
CA GLY A 110 -1.85 20.21 -6.02
C GLY A 110 -0.53 19.43 -6.09
N GLN A 111 0.28 19.45 -5.03
CA GLN A 111 1.60 18.83 -5.06
C GLN A 111 1.48 17.32 -4.78
N GLY A 112 1.98 16.50 -5.70
CA GLY A 112 2.16 15.08 -5.46
C GLY A 112 3.36 14.83 -4.55
N VAL A 113 3.25 13.85 -3.65
CA VAL A 113 4.37 13.36 -2.85
C VAL A 113 4.44 11.85 -3.04
N MET A 114 5.60 11.35 -3.46
CA MET A 114 5.87 9.92 -3.42
C MET A 114 6.41 9.58 -2.05
N ALA A 115 5.69 8.74 -1.34
CA ALA A 115 6.07 8.21 -0.05
C ALA A 115 6.27 6.70 -0.16
N TRP A 116 7.24 6.25 0.60
CA TRP A 116 7.49 4.88 0.92
C TRP A 116 6.35 4.29 1.75
N MET A 117 5.61 3.35 1.15
CA MET A 117 4.42 2.76 1.76
C MET A 117 4.38 1.25 1.52
N SER A 118 3.77 0.49 2.42
CA SER A 118 3.59 -0.95 2.20
C SER A 118 2.72 -1.17 0.96
N LYS A 119 3.20 -2.00 0.04
CA LYS A 119 2.42 -2.40 -1.14
C LYS A 119 1.15 -3.17 -0.74
N LEU A 120 1.24 -3.93 0.34
CA LEU A 120 0.22 -4.88 0.76
C LEU A 120 -0.74 -4.25 1.77
N HIS A 121 -0.22 -3.50 2.75
CA HIS A 121 -1.03 -3.07 3.88
C HIS A 121 -1.68 -1.70 3.72
N ASP A 122 -1.09 -0.78 2.96
CA ASP A 122 -1.57 0.61 2.90
C ASP A 122 -2.49 0.82 1.68
N GLN A 123 -3.77 0.47 1.83
CA GLN A 123 -4.77 0.61 0.77
C GLN A 123 -5.66 1.86 0.94
N VAL A 124 -5.94 2.24 2.18
CA VAL A 124 -6.83 3.34 2.53
C VAL A 124 -6.17 4.31 3.49
N CYS A 125 -6.24 5.60 3.18
CA CYS A 125 -5.96 6.64 4.17
C CYS A 125 -7.14 6.74 5.13
N ILE A 126 -7.06 6.09 6.30
CA ILE A 126 -8.15 6.07 7.29
C ILE A 126 -8.61 7.48 7.71
N PRO A 127 -7.71 8.44 8.04
CA PRO A 127 -8.14 9.78 8.48
C PRO A 127 -8.94 10.54 7.42
N HIS A 128 -8.57 10.41 6.15
CA HIS A 128 -9.18 11.17 5.05
C HIS A 128 -10.18 10.36 4.23
N ARG A 129 -10.39 9.09 4.57
CA ARG A 129 -11.25 8.12 3.87
C ARG A 129 -11.01 8.11 2.36
N LEU A 130 -9.74 8.16 1.95
CA LEU A 130 -9.36 8.10 0.54
C LEU A 130 -8.77 6.74 0.20
N TRP A 131 -9.19 6.17 -0.93
CA TRP A 131 -8.45 5.07 -1.54
C TRP A 131 -7.13 5.61 -2.08
N ILE A 132 -6.04 5.08 -1.55
CA ILE A 132 -4.67 5.37 -2.00
C ILE A 132 -3.98 4.10 -2.51
N GLY A 133 -4.77 3.02 -2.62
CA GLY A 133 -4.40 1.63 -2.75
C GLY A 133 -3.83 1.23 -4.09
N ARG A 134 -3.92 -0.07 -4.35
CA ARG A 134 -3.57 -0.69 -5.62
C ARG A 134 -4.18 0.07 -6.81
N ALA A 135 -3.38 0.18 -7.87
CA ALA A 135 -3.70 0.85 -9.14
C ALA A 135 -3.97 2.37 -9.08
N VAL A 136 -3.58 3.04 -7.99
CA VAL A 136 -3.52 4.51 -7.96
C VAL A 136 -2.18 4.99 -8.55
N GLU A 137 -2.20 5.39 -9.80
CA GLU A 137 -1.00 5.82 -10.56
C GLU A 137 -0.70 7.33 -10.44
N ALA A 138 -1.66 8.12 -9.95
CA ALA A 138 -1.52 9.56 -9.75
C ALA A 138 -2.38 10.05 -8.58
N PRO A 139 -2.05 11.17 -7.91
CA PRO A 139 -2.86 11.72 -6.82
C PRO A 139 -4.31 12.04 -7.25
N ALA A 140 -4.50 12.39 -8.53
CA ALA A 140 -5.82 12.66 -9.11
C ALA A 140 -6.75 11.44 -9.16
N TYR A 141 -6.18 10.22 -9.17
CA TYR A 141 -6.94 8.96 -9.19
C TYR A 141 -7.33 8.47 -7.80
N GLN A 142 -6.95 9.17 -6.73
CA GLN A 142 -7.45 8.91 -5.39
C GLN A 142 -8.91 9.37 -5.28
N PHE A 143 -9.77 8.56 -4.68
CA PHE A 143 -11.20 8.83 -4.55
C PHE A 143 -11.72 8.63 -3.14
N ASP A 144 -12.80 9.35 -2.83
CA ASP A 144 -13.44 9.35 -1.52
C ASP A 144 -14.22 8.05 -1.27
N LEU A 145 -14.19 7.61 -0.02
CA LEU A 145 -14.85 6.42 0.51
C LEU A 145 -15.88 6.78 1.59
N ALA A 146 -16.29 8.04 1.70
CA ALA A 146 -17.28 8.50 2.67
C ALA A 146 -18.55 7.65 2.68
N ASP A 147 -19.06 7.30 1.49
CA ASP A 147 -20.29 6.51 1.31
C ASP A 147 -20.05 4.99 1.33
N LEU A 148 -18.82 4.57 1.66
CA LEU A 148 -18.35 3.18 1.66
C LEU A 148 -17.56 2.87 2.95
N PRO A 149 -18.18 3.05 4.13
CA PRO A 149 -17.52 2.85 5.42
C PRO A 149 -16.98 1.42 5.60
N GLU A 150 -17.56 0.43 4.91
CA GLU A 150 -17.10 -0.95 4.93
C GLU A 150 -15.68 -1.12 4.38
N ILE A 151 -15.26 -0.30 3.41
CA ILE A 151 -13.90 -0.33 2.84
C ILE A 151 -12.90 0.22 3.86
N VAL A 152 -13.27 1.29 4.57
CA VAL A 152 -12.45 1.85 5.65
C VAL A 152 -12.38 0.89 6.85
N ALA A 153 -13.49 0.23 7.18
CA ALA A 153 -13.54 -0.79 8.22
C ALA A 153 -12.66 -2.01 7.86
N ALA A 154 -12.61 -2.39 6.59
CA ALA A 154 -11.71 -3.43 6.09
C ALA A 154 -10.24 -3.06 6.32
N GLN A 155 -9.82 -1.82 6.02
CA GLN A 155 -8.45 -1.36 6.31
C GLN A 155 -8.13 -1.44 7.81
N LYS A 156 -9.05 -0.99 8.68
CA LYS A 156 -8.88 -1.10 10.14
C LYS A 156 -8.73 -2.56 10.58
N ARG A 157 -9.50 -3.47 10.00
CA ARG A 157 -9.43 -4.91 10.27
C ARG A 157 -8.13 -5.52 9.76
N HIS A 158 -7.67 -5.14 8.57
CA HIS A 158 -6.37 -5.55 8.03
C HIS A 158 -5.24 -5.19 8.99
N TYR A 159 -5.20 -3.95 9.49
CA TYR A 159 -4.19 -3.57 10.49
C TYR A 159 -4.33 -4.30 11.82
N ARG A 160 -5.53 -4.73 12.23
CA ARG A 160 -5.68 -5.59 13.42
C ARG A 160 -5.11 -6.99 13.18
N LEU A 161 -5.33 -7.56 12.00
CA LEU A 161 -4.73 -8.83 11.61
C LEU A 161 -3.21 -8.73 11.62
N LEU A 162 -2.67 -7.66 11.02
CA LEU A 162 -1.24 -7.37 10.97
C LEU A 162 -0.61 -7.31 12.36
N ARG A 163 -1.27 -6.64 13.32
CA ARG A 163 -0.82 -6.58 14.71
C ARG A 163 -0.94 -7.91 15.45
N ARG A 164 -1.94 -8.73 15.12
CA ARG A 164 -2.24 -9.97 15.84
C ARG A 164 -1.39 -11.15 15.39
N TYR A 165 -1.24 -11.30 14.08
CA TYR A 165 -0.60 -12.48 13.48
C TYR A 165 0.77 -12.18 12.88
N GLY A 166 1.21 -10.92 12.97
CA GLY A 166 2.45 -10.48 12.39
C GLY A 166 2.39 -10.31 10.87
N PRO A 167 3.41 -9.63 10.32
CA PRO A 167 3.48 -9.30 8.91
C PRO A 167 3.76 -10.50 8.00
N ASP A 168 4.51 -11.50 8.44
CA ASP A 168 4.82 -12.69 7.61
C ASP A 168 3.56 -13.46 7.23
N MET A 169 2.73 -13.79 8.22
CA MET A 169 1.42 -14.42 8.01
C MET A 169 0.50 -13.59 7.12
N VAL A 170 0.39 -12.29 7.45
CA VAL A 170 -0.62 -11.41 6.83
C VAL A 170 -0.26 -11.07 5.40
N ASN A 171 1.03 -11.03 5.05
CA ASN A 171 1.49 -10.86 3.68
C ASN A 171 1.02 -12.00 2.78
N VAL A 172 1.34 -13.24 3.18
CA VAL A 172 0.96 -14.42 2.40
C VAL A 172 -0.56 -14.50 2.29
N CYS A 173 -1.28 -14.28 3.40
CA CYS A 173 -2.74 -14.20 3.39
C CYS A 173 -3.25 -13.16 2.39
N TYR A 174 -2.72 -11.93 2.39
CA TYR A 174 -3.16 -10.86 1.49
C TYR A 174 -2.88 -11.21 0.03
N GLU A 175 -1.70 -11.74 -0.28
CA GLU A 175 -1.34 -12.13 -1.64
C GLU A 175 -2.20 -13.27 -2.17
N GLN A 176 -2.33 -14.36 -1.41
CA GLN A 176 -3.10 -15.54 -1.82
C GLN A 176 -4.58 -15.19 -1.96
N THR A 177 -5.16 -14.49 -0.99
CA THR A 177 -6.58 -14.09 -1.07
C THR A 177 -6.82 -13.06 -2.18
N SER A 178 -5.92 -12.11 -2.40
CA SER A 178 -6.06 -11.15 -3.51
C SER A 178 -5.98 -11.84 -4.88
N ARG A 179 -5.09 -12.82 -5.06
CA ARG A 179 -5.01 -13.62 -6.29
C ARG A 179 -6.27 -14.46 -6.47
N PHE A 180 -6.68 -15.19 -5.44
CA PHE A 180 -7.89 -16.00 -5.43
C PHE A 180 -9.12 -15.21 -5.88
N TRP A 181 -9.33 -14.01 -5.31
CA TRP A 181 -10.45 -13.15 -5.68
C TRP A 181 -10.40 -12.65 -7.12
N THR A 182 -9.19 -12.40 -7.64
CA THR A 182 -9.03 -12.03 -9.06
C THR A 182 -9.46 -13.19 -9.96
N THR A 183 -9.04 -14.41 -9.65
CA THR A 183 -9.40 -15.63 -10.41
C THR A 183 -10.89 -15.96 -10.28
N LEU A 184 -11.48 -15.79 -9.08
CA LEU A 184 -12.91 -16.03 -8.88
C LEU A 184 -13.78 -15.15 -9.76
N LEU A 185 -13.44 -13.87 -9.87
CA LEU A 185 -14.17 -12.94 -10.75
C LEU A 185 -14.07 -13.38 -12.22
N GLN A 186 -12.93 -13.91 -12.66
CA GLN A 186 -12.75 -14.45 -14.02
C GLN A 186 -13.63 -15.68 -14.26
N HIS A 187 -13.89 -16.50 -13.24
CA HIS A 187 -14.83 -17.63 -13.30
C HIS A 187 -16.30 -17.23 -13.12
N GLY A 188 -16.61 -15.93 -13.10
CA GLY A 188 -17.99 -15.43 -13.02
C GLY A 188 -18.61 -15.48 -11.63
N TYR A 189 -17.81 -15.61 -10.57
CA TYR A 189 -18.29 -15.52 -9.20
C TYR A 189 -18.76 -14.10 -8.87
N ARG A 190 -20.02 -13.95 -8.44
CA ARG A 190 -20.63 -12.64 -8.11
C ARG A 190 -20.84 -12.52 -6.61
N ILE A 191 -20.31 -11.44 -6.03
CA ILE A 191 -20.33 -11.17 -4.58
C ILE A 191 -21.44 -10.14 -4.29
N SER A 192 -22.25 -10.42 -3.26
CA SER A 192 -23.47 -9.67 -2.87
C SER A 192 -23.35 -8.16 -2.77
N ASP A 193 -22.20 -7.68 -2.32
CA ASP A 193 -22.01 -6.25 -2.12
C ASP A 193 -21.14 -5.61 -3.20
N LEU A 194 -20.51 -6.40 -4.09
CA LEU A 194 -19.55 -5.88 -5.06
C LEU A 194 -20.25 -4.98 -6.08
N THR A 195 -21.38 -5.44 -6.63
CA THR A 195 -22.17 -4.68 -7.62
C THR A 195 -22.63 -3.35 -7.02
N ARG A 196 -23.14 -3.38 -5.78
CA ARG A 196 -23.57 -2.18 -5.04
C ARG A 196 -22.43 -1.19 -4.83
N ARG A 197 -21.25 -1.66 -4.37
CA ARG A 197 -20.10 -0.79 -4.12
C ARG A 197 -19.54 -0.20 -5.42
N LEU A 198 -19.47 -1.00 -6.49
CA LEU A 198 -19.06 -0.52 -7.81
C LEU A 198 -20.01 0.56 -8.33
N ALA A 199 -21.33 0.40 -8.19
CA ALA A 199 -22.31 1.41 -8.58
C ALA A 199 -22.10 2.74 -7.84
N ARG A 200 -21.74 2.71 -6.54
CA ARG A 200 -21.40 3.92 -5.77
C ARG A 200 -20.08 4.56 -6.21
N LEU A 201 -19.06 3.75 -6.51
CA LEU A 201 -17.76 4.23 -6.96
C LEU A 201 -17.77 4.72 -8.41
N GLN A 202 -18.64 4.16 -9.24
CA GLN A 202 -18.80 4.44 -10.66
C GLN A 202 -20.30 4.62 -11.00
N PRO A 203 -20.91 5.76 -10.60
CA PRO A 203 -22.32 6.01 -10.89
C PRO A 203 -22.63 6.03 -12.38
N ARG A 204 -21.63 6.40 -13.20
CA ARG A 204 -21.66 6.26 -14.66
C ARG A 204 -20.61 5.25 -15.06
N PRO A 205 -20.99 4.07 -15.58
CA PRO A 205 -20.02 3.10 -16.06
C PRO A 205 -19.20 3.75 -17.17
N ALA A 206 -17.87 3.67 -17.06
CA ALA A 206 -17.00 4.13 -18.12
C ALA A 206 -17.30 3.34 -19.39
N ARG A 207 -17.28 4.01 -20.55
CA ARG A 207 -17.44 3.35 -21.87
C ARG A 207 -16.37 2.26 -22.09
N SER A 208 -15.24 2.33 -21.40
CA SER A 208 -14.19 1.33 -21.40
C SER A 208 -13.84 0.86 -19.99
N VAL A 209 -13.75 -0.46 -19.83
CA VAL A 209 -13.29 -1.12 -18.61
C VAL A 209 -11.77 -1.18 -18.64
N ARG A 210 -11.11 -0.40 -17.77
CA ARG A 210 -9.65 -0.56 -17.58
C ARG A 210 -9.38 -1.81 -16.74
N PRO A 211 -8.47 -2.71 -17.17
CA PRO A 211 -8.11 -3.90 -16.40
C PRO A 211 -7.61 -3.58 -14.98
N TRP A 212 -6.91 -2.45 -14.83
CA TRP A 212 -6.30 -2.00 -13.57
C TRP A 212 -7.06 -0.84 -12.94
N ASP A 213 -8.38 -0.98 -12.81
CA ASP A 213 -9.23 0.08 -12.24
C ASP A 213 -9.15 0.10 -10.71
N PRO A 214 -8.65 1.18 -10.07
CA PRO A 214 -8.52 1.23 -8.62
C PRO A 214 -9.86 1.12 -7.89
N LYS A 215 -10.97 1.49 -8.54
CA LYS A 215 -12.32 1.34 -7.96
C LYS A 215 -12.75 -0.12 -7.86
N ARG A 216 -12.34 -0.98 -8.82
CA ARG A 216 -12.56 -2.43 -8.72
C ARG A 216 -11.80 -3.04 -7.55
N TYR A 217 -10.54 -2.65 -7.37
CA TYR A 217 -9.74 -3.09 -6.24
C TYR A 217 -10.34 -2.64 -4.90
N ALA A 218 -10.79 -1.39 -4.80
CA ALA A 218 -11.46 -0.91 -3.59
C ALA A 218 -12.75 -1.66 -3.29
N ALA A 219 -13.56 -1.97 -4.31
CA ALA A 219 -14.84 -2.62 -4.14
C ALA A 219 -14.75 -4.08 -3.67
N ILE A 220 -13.66 -4.80 -3.99
CA ILE A 220 -13.43 -6.18 -3.52
C ILE A 220 -12.56 -6.26 -2.26
N TYR A 221 -11.95 -5.14 -1.86
CA TYR A 221 -11.04 -5.10 -0.71
C TYR A 221 -11.66 -5.63 0.60
N PRO A 222 -12.95 -5.35 0.93
CA PRO A 222 -13.58 -5.95 2.10
C PRO A 222 -13.60 -7.49 2.10
N GLU A 223 -13.78 -8.11 0.93
CA GLU A 223 -13.83 -9.56 0.78
C GLU A 223 -12.45 -10.19 0.87
N ILE A 224 -11.42 -9.54 0.31
CA ILE A 224 -10.03 -9.92 0.52
C ILE A 224 -9.75 -9.97 2.02
N VAL A 225 -10.04 -8.89 2.76
CA VAL A 225 -9.77 -8.84 4.21
C VAL A 225 -10.62 -9.85 4.99
N LYS A 226 -11.88 -10.09 4.62
CA LYS A 226 -12.71 -11.14 5.24
C LYS A 226 -12.12 -12.53 5.00
N ALA A 227 -11.66 -12.84 3.80
CA ALA A 227 -11.00 -14.11 3.48
C ALA A 227 -9.70 -14.27 4.28
N MET A 228 -8.91 -13.21 4.42
CA MET A 228 -7.70 -13.22 5.25
C MET A 228 -7.98 -13.61 6.71
N VAL A 229 -9.15 -13.27 7.27
CA VAL A 229 -9.51 -13.67 8.65
C VAL A 229 -9.57 -15.19 8.81
N PHE A 230 -10.00 -15.92 7.77
CA PHE A 230 -10.08 -17.38 7.81
C PHE A 230 -8.69 -18.01 7.80
N TYR A 231 -7.81 -17.55 6.90
CA TYR A 231 -6.50 -18.16 6.75
C TYR A 231 -5.49 -17.70 7.80
N ALA A 232 -5.60 -16.47 8.31
CA ALA A 232 -4.70 -15.99 9.36
C ALA A 232 -5.03 -16.59 10.74
N ALA A 233 -6.25 -17.07 10.96
CA ALA A 233 -6.66 -17.64 12.24
C ALA A 233 -6.35 -19.15 12.29
N PRO A 234 -5.51 -19.63 13.24
CA PRO A 234 -5.07 -21.03 13.30
C PRO A 234 -6.23 -22.03 13.29
N ARG A 235 -7.28 -21.78 14.07
CA ARG A 235 -8.47 -22.67 14.11
C ARG A 235 -9.12 -22.89 12.75
N TRP A 236 -9.26 -21.84 11.95
CA TRP A 236 -9.98 -21.91 10.67
C TRP A 236 -9.08 -22.50 9.59
N ARG A 237 -7.79 -22.14 9.63
CA ARG A 237 -6.78 -22.75 8.77
C ARG A 237 -6.62 -24.25 9.04
N GLY A 238 -6.61 -24.67 10.32
CA GLY A 238 -6.58 -26.08 10.70
C GLY A 238 -7.75 -26.88 10.14
N LEU A 239 -8.98 -26.35 10.20
CA LEU A 239 -10.15 -26.98 9.59
C LEU A 239 -10.04 -27.08 8.05
N ALA A 240 -9.42 -26.08 7.40
CA ALA A 240 -9.21 -26.10 5.94
C ALA A 240 -8.13 -27.12 5.52
N LEU A 241 -7.11 -27.32 6.37
CA LEU A 241 -6.01 -28.27 6.16
C LEU A 241 -6.38 -29.71 6.54
N SER A 242 -7.44 -29.91 7.34
CA SER A 242 -7.83 -31.23 7.81
C SER A 242 -8.14 -32.19 6.65
N GLY A 243 -7.66 -33.43 6.81
CA GLY A 243 -8.02 -34.55 5.94
C GLY A 243 -9.46 -35.02 6.14
N ALA A 244 -10.10 -34.65 7.25
CA ALA A 244 -11.48 -35.02 7.53
C ALA A 244 -12.46 -34.14 6.73
N ASP A 245 -13.37 -34.78 6.00
CA ASP A 245 -14.39 -34.08 5.21
C ASP A 245 -15.38 -33.28 6.06
N GLU A 246 -15.58 -33.65 7.32
CA GLU A 246 -16.43 -32.91 8.26
C GLU A 246 -15.85 -31.54 8.63
N ASP A 247 -14.55 -31.50 8.93
CA ASP A 247 -13.84 -30.27 9.27
C ASP A 247 -13.83 -29.30 8.10
N PHE A 248 -13.52 -29.80 6.90
CA PHE A 248 -13.54 -28.98 5.70
C PHE A 248 -14.96 -28.49 5.37
N ARG A 249 -15.98 -29.33 5.58
CA ARG A 249 -17.39 -28.90 5.43
C ARG A 249 -17.74 -27.78 6.40
N ALA A 250 -17.30 -27.85 7.66
CA ALA A 250 -17.50 -26.79 8.65
C ALA A 250 -16.78 -25.49 8.25
N PHE A 251 -15.53 -25.57 7.79
CA PHE A 251 -14.80 -24.43 7.24
C PHE A 251 -15.53 -23.80 6.06
N HIS A 252 -15.91 -24.61 5.07
CA HIS A 252 -16.57 -24.16 3.85
C HIS A 252 -17.94 -23.52 4.15
N ALA A 253 -18.72 -24.12 5.05
CA ALA A 253 -20.00 -23.57 5.48
C ALA A 253 -19.83 -22.18 6.11
N GLU A 254 -18.86 -22.00 7.01
CA GLU A 254 -18.60 -20.69 7.61
C GLU A 254 -18.06 -19.68 6.58
N PHE A 255 -17.21 -20.13 5.66
CA PHE A 255 -16.69 -19.29 4.57
C PHE A 255 -17.85 -18.70 3.75
N VAL A 256 -18.76 -19.55 3.26
CA VAL A 256 -19.93 -19.13 2.48
C VAL A 256 -20.87 -18.24 3.31
N ARG A 257 -21.05 -18.55 4.60
CA ARG A 257 -21.90 -17.75 5.50
C ARG A 257 -21.38 -16.31 5.66
N ARG A 258 -20.07 -16.10 5.76
CA ARG A 258 -19.46 -14.75 5.94
C ARG A 258 -19.17 -14.03 4.63
N LEU A 259 -19.08 -14.76 3.52
CA LEU A 259 -18.82 -14.27 2.18
C LEU A 259 -19.93 -14.77 1.24
N PRO A 260 -21.18 -14.28 1.40
CA PRO A 260 -22.30 -14.77 0.62
C PRO A 260 -22.22 -14.33 -0.84
N ASN A 261 -22.46 -15.29 -1.72
CA ASN A 261 -22.45 -15.15 -3.17
C ASN A 261 -23.82 -14.63 -3.65
N GLU A 262 -23.87 -13.74 -4.64
CA GLU A 262 -25.14 -13.35 -5.33
C GLU A 262 -25.68 -14.49 -6.18
N SER A 263 -24.76 -15.25 -6.78
CA SER A 263 -25.07 -16.34 -7.68
C SER A 263 -24.20 -17.53 -7.35
N SER A 264 -24.81 -18.72 -7.42
CA SER A 264 -24.05 -19.96 -7.30
C SER A 264 -22.99 -20.04 -8.41
N LEU A 265 -21.84 -20.59 -8.06
CA LEU A 265 -20.84 -20.99 -9.05
C LEU A 265 -21.48 -21.94 -10.07
N ARG A 266 -21.06 -21.81 -11.34
CA ARG A 266 -21.35 -22.82 -12.36
C ARG A 266 -20.95 -24.19 -11.81
N THR A 267 -21.73 -25.22 -12.09
CA THR A 267 -21.49 -26.59 -11.59
C THR A 267 -20.07 -27.06 -11.87
N THR A 268 -19.54 -26.73 -13.05
CA THR A 268 -18.16 -27.04 -13.47
C THR A 268 -17.07 -26.31 -12.68
N ALA A 269 -17.38 -25.18 -12.05
CA ALA A 269 -16.41 -24.39 -11.27
C ALA A 269 -16.41 -24.74 -9.78
N LYS A 270 -17.40 -25.51 -9.29
CA LYS A 270 -17.49 -25.89 -7.86
C LYS A 270 -16.31 -26.77 -7.40
N PRO A 271 -15.88 -27.82 -8.13
CA PRO A 271 -14.73 -28.63 -7.71
C PRO A 271 -13.44 -27.81 -7.65
N TRP A 272 -13.22 -26.96 -8.65
CA TRP A 272 -12.09 -26.03 -8.67
C TRP A 272 -12.12 -25.09 -7.46
N PHE A 273 -13.27 -24.48 -7.14
CA PHE A 273 -13.40 -23.58 -6.00
C PHE A 273 -13.05 -24.26 -4.67
N ILE A 274 -13.61 -25.44 -4.43
CA ILE A 274 -13.32 -26.24 -3.22
C ILE A 274 -11.82 -26.57 -3.13
N HIS A 275 -11.24 -27.01 -4.24
CA HIS A 275 -9.81 -27.31 -4.32
C HIS A 275 -8.95 -26.06 -4.02
N GLN A 276 -9.30 -24.90 -4.58
CA GLN A 276 -8.57 -23.65 -4.33
C GLN A 276 -8.62 -23.23 -2.86
N LEU A 277 -9.75 -23.42 -2.17
CA LEU A 277 -9.84 -23.09 -0.73
C LEU A 277 -8.85 -23.92 0.11
N ARG A 278 -8.68 -25.21 -0.21
CA ARG A 278 -7.66 -26.07 0.43
C ARG A 278 -6.25 -25.64 0.04
N MET A 279 -6.00 -25.41 -1.25
CA MET A 279 -4.67 -25.03 -1.74
C MET A 279 -4.16 -23.75 -1.11
N ILE A 280 -5.01 -22.73 -0.93
CA ILE A 280 -4.62 -21.49 -0.24
C ILE A 280 -4.18 -21.77 1.20
N ALA A 281 -4.90 -22.64 1.92
CA ALA A 281 -4.52 -23.00 3.28
C ALA A 281 -3.16 -23.70 3.32
N HIS A 282 -2.92 -24.67 2.42
CA HIS A 282 -1.63 -25.36 2.30
C HIS A 282 -0.49 -24.41 1.98
N THR A 283 -0.63 -23.56 0.97
CA THR A 283 0.40 -22.58 0.60
C THR A 283 0.70 -21.60 1.75
N ILE A 284 -0.30 -21.21 2.54
CA ILE A 284 -0.07 -20.34 3.70
C ILE A 284 0.65 -21.09 4.83
N GLU A 285 0.34 -22.36 5.07
CA GLU A 285 1.04 -23.18 6.07
C GLU A 285 2.50 -23.45 5.70
N GLU A 286 2.78 -23.72 4.43
CA GLU A 286 4.14 -23.95 3.93
C GLU A 286 5.05 -22.72 4.09
N VAL A 287 4.51 -21.52 3.85
CA VAL A 287 5.28 -20.27 3.87
C VAL A 287 5.32 -19.64 5.27
N ALA A 288 4.25 -19.79 6.04
CA ALA A 288 4.12 -19.22 7.38
C ALA A 288 3.46 -20.26 8.32
N PRO A 289 4.21 -21.27 8.79
CA PRO A 289 3.67 -22.30 9.64
C PRO A 289 3.12 -21.67 10.92
N SER A 290 2.00 -22.20 11.40
CA SER A 290 1.49 -21.89 12.73
C SER A 290 2.58 -22.26 13.73
N ALA A 291 3.05 -21.34 14.58
CA ALA A 291 3.65 -21.77 15.83
C ALA A 291 2.55 -22.51 16.60
N ILE A 292 2.67 -23.83 16.66
CA ILE A 292 1.78 -24.67 17.44
C ILE A 292 2.16 -24.40 18.90
N GLU A 293 1.33 -23.61 19.60
CA GLU A 293 1.25 -23.60 21.06
C GLU A 293 -0.12 -24.13 21.48
#